data_AF-A0A831TIA2-F1
#
_entry.id   AF-A0A831TIA2-F1
#
_cell.length_a   1.000
_cell.length_b   1.000
_cell.length_c   1.000
_cell.angle_alpha   90.00
_cell.angle_beta   90.00
_cell.angle_gamma   90.00
#
_symmetry.space_group_name_H-M   'P 1'
#
loop_
_entity.id
_entity.type
_entity.pdbx_description
1 polymer ?
#
loop_
_entity_poly.entity_id
_entity_poly.type
_entity_poly.pdbx_seq_one_letter_code
_entity_poly.pdbx_strand_id
1 'polypeptide(L)'
;MKSQWIIVCGLLLALLTAIVAVFNTDVVPLNYILGEIEVSLIIIISSAILVGGLIVAVFGMVRPYQLKKENERLESHNRELLAKNEDLQVRFSETQAAYSLMKKEKQKETEDDAATKNNNGAANEHPRNGLILE
;
A
#
# COMPACT_ATOMS: atom_id res chain seq x y z
N MET A 1 -9.55 -18.22 -3.34
CA MET A 1 -9.18 -19.63 -3.06
C MET A 1 -8.64 -20.40 -4.29
N LYS A 2 -8.22 -19.71 -5.37
CA LYS A 2 -7.88 -20.33 -6.67
C LYS A 2 -6.55 -21.11 -6.65
N SER A 3 -5.61 -20.71 -5.79
CA SER A 3 -4.28 -21.37 -5.69
C SER A 3 -4.32 -22.73 -4.99
N GLN A 4 -5.31 -22.96 -4.12
CA GLN A 4 -5.47 -24.26 -3.44
C GLN A 4 -5.97 -25.34 -4.41
N TRP A 5 -6.81 -24.96 -5.39
CA TRP A 5 -7.26 -25.87 -6.45
C TRP A 5 -6.12 -26.42 -7.30
N ILE A 6 -5.08 -25.62 -7.54
CA ILE A 6 -3.89 -26.06 -8.28
C ILE A 6 -3.16 -27.21 -7.57
N ILE A 7 -3.07 -27.16 -6.24
CA ILE A 7 -2.43 -28.21 -5.44
C ILE A 7 -3.28 -29.48 -5.49
N VAL A 8 -4.61 -29.35 -5.37
CA VAL A 8 -5.53 -30.49 -5.47
C VAL A 8 -5.46 -31.13 -6.85
N CYS A 9 -5.49 -30.34 -7.93
CA CYS A 9 -5.35 -30.85 -9.30
C CYS A 9 -3.98 -31.52 -9.52
N GLY A 10 -2.89 -30.93 -9.00
CA GLY A 10 -1.56 -31.52 -9.07
C GLY A 10 -1.47 -32.86 -8.33
N LEU A 11 -2.08 -32.97 -7.15
CA LEU A 11 -2.13 -34.22 -6.37
C LEU A 11 -2.92 -35.31 -7.10
N LEU A 12 -4.05 -34.97 -7.70
CA LEU A 12 -4.84 -35.90 -8.52
C LEU A 12 -4.05 -36.38 -9.75
N LEU A 13 -3.31 -35.49 -10.39
CA LEU A 13 -2.48 -35.81 -11.55
C LEU A 13 -1.28 -36.69 -11.17
N ALA A 14 -0.65 -36.44 -10.02
CA ALA A 14 0.39 -37.30 -9.46
C ALA A 14 -0.14 -38.70 -9.14
N LEU A 15 -1.34 -38.81 -8.55
CA LEU A 15 -1.99 -40.09 -8.29
C LEU A 15 -2.27 -40.85 -9.60
N LEU A 16 -2.78 -40.17 -10.62
CA LEU A 16 -3.02 -40.77 -11.94
C LEU A 16 -1.72 -41.26 -12.58
N THR A 17 -0.65 -40.46 -12.48
CA THR A 17 0.68 -40.83 -12.98
C THR A 17 1.21 -42.08 -12.26
N ALA A 18 1.03 -42.18 -10.94
CA ALA A 18 1.43 -43.35 -10.17
C ALA A 18 0.65 -44.62 -10.56
N ILE A 19 -0.64 -44.49 -10.88
CA ILE A 19 -1.46 -45.60 -11.37
C ILE A 19 -0.93 -46.08 -12.73
N VAL A 20 -0.69 -45.16 -13.68
CA VAL A 20 -0.10 -45.49 -14.99
C VAL A 20 1.27 -46.14 -14.83
N ALA A 21 2.06 -45.67 -13.85
CA ALA A 21 3.38 -46.21 -13.54
C ALA A 21 3.36 -47.67 -13.11
N VAL A 22 2.41 -48.07 -12.26
CA VAL A 22 2.29 -49.45 -11.79
C VAL A 22 1.87 -50.39 -12.91
N PHE A 23 0.93 -49.95 -13.77
CA PHE A 23 0.42 -50.79 -14.85
C PHE A 23 1.35 -50.89 -16.05
N ASN A 24 2.13 -49.86 -16.35
CA ASN A 24 2.98 -49.80 -17.53
C ASN A 24 4.47 -50.03 -17.19
N THR A 25 4.74 -51.17 -16.53
CA THR A 25 6.10 -51.64 -16.22
C THR A 25 6.70 -52.55 -17.30
N ASP A 26 6.07 -52.59 -18.48
CA ASP A 26 6.54 -53.39 -19.61
C ASP A 26 7.97 -53.01 -20.00
N VAL A 27 8.78 -54.04 -20.25
CA VAL A 27 10.17 -53.90 -20.65
C VAL A 27 10.20 -53.63 -22.15
N VAL A 28 10.83 -52.53 -22.54
CA VAL A 28 10.97 -52.12 -23.94
C VAL A 28 12.47 -51.95 -24.23
N PRO A 29 12.97 -52.50 -25.36
CA PRO A 29 14.36 -52.28 -25.75
C PRO A 29 14.56 -50.82 -26.11
N LEU A 30 15.53 -50.18 -25.45
CA LEU A 30 15.95 -48.83 -25.79
C LEU A 30 17.24 -48.87 -26.59
N ASN A 31 17.15 -48.36 -27.82
CA ASN A 31 18.28 -48.27 -28.72
C ASN A 31 19.00 -46.94 -28.47
N TYR A 32 20.15 -47.01 -27.80
CA TYR A 32 21.06 -45.89 -27.62
C TYR A 32 22.11 -45.89 -28.71
N ILE A 33 22.82 -44.76 -28.86
CA ILE A 33 23.86 -44.55 -29.88
C ILE A 33 25.02 -45.55 -29.80
N LEU A 34 25.19 -46.25 -28.67
CA LEU A 34 26.30 -47.18 -28.41
C LEU A 34 25.83 -48.60 -28.05
N GLY A 35 24.53 -48.93 -28.16
CA GLY A 35 24.02 -50.26 -27.84
C GLY A 35 22.53 -50.26 -27.46
N GLU A 36 22.00 -51.45 -27.20
CA GLU A 36 20.61 -51.68 -26.80
C GLU A 36 20.55 -52.10 -25.33
N ILE A 37 19.62 -51.52 -24.56
CA ILE A 37 19.37 -51.92 -23.17
C ILE A 37 17.87 -52.05 -22.93
N GLU A 38 17.50 -53.13 -22.26
CA GLU A 38 16.12 -53.38 -21.87
C GLU A 38 15.81 -52.60 -20.59
N VAL A 39 14.92 -51.63 -20.70
CA VAL A 39 14.47 -50.83 -19.56
C VAL A 39 12.95 -50.82 -19.51
N SER A 40 12.40 -50.70 -18.31
CA SER A 40 10.97 -50.55 -18.14
C SER A 40 10.51 -49.20 -18.68
N LEU A 41 9.43 -49.17 -19.45
CA LEU A 41 8.89 -47.97 -20.09
C LEU A 41 8.60 -46.84 -19.08
N ILE A 42 8.25 -47.21 -17.85
CA ILE A 42 8.00 -46.25 -16.77
C ILE A 42 9.23 -45.42 -16.40
N ILE A 43 10.44 -45.96 -16.49
CA ILE A 43 11.66 -45.20 -16.12
C ILE A 43 11.81 -43.99 -17.05
N ILE A 44 11.44 -44.17 -18.32
CA ILE A 44 11.50 -43.14 -19.35
C ILE A 44 10.42 -42.08 -19.07
N ILE A 45 9.16 -42.50 -18.89
CA ILE A 45 8.03 -41.57 -18.69
C ILE A 45 8.17 -40.81 -17.37
N SER A 46 8.52 -41.50 -16.28
CA SER A 46 8.71 -40.87 -14.97
C SER A 46 9.86 -39.87 -14.98
N SER A 47 10.96 -40.14 -15.69
CA SER A 47 12.05 -39.18 -15.83
C SER A 47 11.62 -37.90 -16.56
N ALA A 48 10.83 -38.03 -17.64
CA ALA A 48 10.31 -36.90 -18.38
C ALA A 48 9.33 -36.06 -17.53
N ILE A 49 8.43 -36.73 -16.80
CA ILE A 49 7.49 -36.05 -15.89
C ILE A 49 8.23 -35.37 -14.75
N LEU A 50 9.26 -36.00 -14.18
CA LEU A 50 10.05 -35.44 -13.10
C LEU A 50 10.81 -34.19 -13.55
N VAL A 51 11.43 -34.24 -14.74
CA VAL A 51 12.09 -33.07 -15.35
C VAL A 51 11.08 -31.97 -15.68
N GLY A 52 9.94 -32.31 -16.28
CA GLY A 52 8.88 -31.35 -16.58
C GLY A 52 8.31 -30.68 -15.32
N GLY A 53 8.07 -31.46 -14.27
CA GLY A 53 7.61 -30.97 -12.97
C GLY A 53 8.64 -30.06 -12.30
N LEU A 54 9.92 -30.39 -12.39
CA LEU A 54 11.00 -29.56 -11.86
C LEU A 54 11.07 -28.20 -12.58
N ILE A 55 10.95 -28.20 -13.91
CA ILE A 55 10.90 -26.96 -14.71
C ILE A 55 9.71 -26.11 -14.25
N VAL A 56 8.51 -26.67 -14.19
CA VAL A 56 7.30 -25.94 -13.75
C VAL A 56 7.45 -25.39 -12.35
N ALA A 57 8.05 -26.15 -11.42
CA ALA A 57 8.30 -25.70 -10.06
C ALA A 57 9.22 -24.46 -10.02
N VAL A 58 10.35 -24.51 -10.73
CA VAL A 58 11.30 -23.38 -10.80
C VAL A 58 10.64 -22.15 -11.41
N PHE A 59 9.96 -22.29 -12.55
CA PHE A 59 9.26 -21.17 -13.19
C PHE A 59 8.10 -20.63 -12.34
N GLY A 60 7.42 -21.50 -11.59
CA GLY A 60 6.33 -21.13 -10.68
C GLY A 60 6.77 -20.23 -9.52
N MET A 61 8.03 -20.30 -9.10
CA MET A 61 8.56 -19.50 -7.98
C MET A 61 8.98 -18.08 -8.38
N VAL A 62 9.19 -17.81 -9.67
CA VAL A 62 9.71 -16.52 -10.16
C VAL A 62 8.72 -15.37 -9.96
N ARG A 63 7.46 -15.55 -10.37
CA ARG A 63 6.37 -14.56 -10.25
C ARG A 63 6.08 -14.13 -8.80
N PRO A 64 5.82 -15.05 -7.85
CA PRO A 64 5.49 -14.67 -6.48
C PRO A 64 6.64 -13.97 -5.77
N TYR A 65 7.90 -14.28 -6.11
CA TYR A 65 9.06 -13.59 -5.55
C TYR A 65 9.10 -12.11 -5.94
N GLN A 66 8.87 -11.78 -7.20
CA GLN A 66 8.81 -10.39 -7.67
C GLN A 66 7.64 -9.63 -7.03
N LEU A 67 6.47 -10.26 -6.98
CA LEU A 67 5.27 -9.70 -6.35
C LEU A 67 5.50 -9.38 -4.87
N LYS A 68 6.19 -10.25 -4.13
CA LYS A 68 6.52 -10.01 -2.72
C LYS A 68 7.38 -8.75 -2.54
N LYS A 69 8.43 -8.61 -3.35
CA LYS A 69 9.33 -7.44 -3.30
C LYS A 69 8.59 -6.15 -3.65
N GLU A 70 7.72 -6.19 -4.65
CA GLU A 70 6.89 -5.05 -5.00
C GLU A 70 5.93 -4.68 -3.86
N ASN A 71 5.31 -5.68 -3.22
CA ASN A 71 4.41 -5.47 -2.10
C ASN A 71 5.13 -4.81 -0.90
N GLU A 72 6.34 -5.27 -0.57
CA GLU A 72 7.17 -4.65 0.48
C GLU A 72 7.52 -3.19 0.15
N ARG A 73 7.84 -2.89 -1.12
CA ARG A 73 8.09 -1.51 -1.57
C ARG A 73 6.84 -0.64 -1.45
N LEU A 74 5.70 -1.14 -1.92
CA LEU A 74 4.43 -0.43 -1.88
C LEU A 74 4.01 -0.15 -0.44
N GLU A 75 4.14 -1.13 0.46
CA GLU A 75 3.85 -0.95 1.88
C GLU A 75 4.76 0.10 2.54
N SER A 76 6.05 0.12 2.19
CA SER A 76 6.98 1.14 2.68
C SER A 76 6.57 2.55 2.25
N HIS A 77 6.22 2.73 0.96
CA HIS A 77 5.74 4.02 0.47
C HIS A 77 4.41 4.42 1.11
N ASN A 78 3.52 3.46 1.35
CA ASN A 78 2.25 3.74 2.02
C ASN A 78 2.47 4.24 3.45
N ARG A 79 3.37 3.60 4.21
CA ARG A 79 3.76 4.06 5.56
C ARG A 79 4.35 5.47 5.55
N GLU A 80 5.24 5.76 4.61
CA GLU A 80 5.85 7.09 4.48
C GLU A 80 4.81 8.17 4.15
N LEU A 81 3.89 7.88 3.23
CA LEU A 81 2.82 8.81 2.86
C LEU A 81 1.81 9.03 3.99
N LEU A 82 1.53 8.00 4.79
CA LEU A 82 0.69 8.13 5.99
C LEU A 82 1.36 9.03 7.03
N ALA A 83 2.65 8.84 7.31
CA ALA A 83 3.41 9.69 8.23
C ALA A 83 3.46 11.16 7.77
N LYS A 84 3.66 11.39 6.46
CA LYS A 84 3.61 12.75 5.89
C LYS A 84 2.22 13.38 5.99
N ASN A 85 1.15 12.61 5.76
CA ASN A 85 -0.21 13.10 5.92
C ASN A 85 -0.51 13.49 7.37
N GLU A 86 -0.04 12.71 8.33
CA GLU A 86 -0.20 13.01 9.75
C GLU A 86 0.52 14.32 10.14
N ASP A 87 1.79 14.48 9.75
CA ASP A 87 2.54 15.73 9.96
C ASP A 87 1.86 16.95 9.30
N LEU A 88 1.38 16.78 8.06
CA LEU A 88 0.64 17.82 7.34
C LEU A 88 -0.67 18.20 8.06
N GLN A 89 -1.42 17.24 8.62
CA GLN A 89 -2.63 17.53 9.40
C GLN A 89 -2.32 18.29 10.69
N VAL A 90 -1.25 17.93 11.39
CA VAL A 90 -0.78 18.66 12.58
C VAL A 90 -0.46 20.10 12.22
N ARG A 91 0.41 20.32 11.22
CA ARG A 91 0.77 21.67 10.75
C ARG A 91 -0.44 22.49 10.30
N PHE A 92 -1.41 21.86 9.64
CA PHE A 92 -2.64 22.50 9.22
C PHE A 92 -3.48 22.97 10.42
N SER A 93 -3.59 22.13 11.46
CA SER A 93 -4.29 22.49 12.70
C SER A 93 -3.62 23.64 13.46
N GLU A 94 -2.28 23.65 13.53
CA GLU A 94 -1.51 24.72 14.17
C GLU A 94 -1.66 26.04 13.41
N THR A 95 -1.58 25.98 12.09
CA THR A 95 -1.76 27.16 11.22
C THR A 95 -3.19 27.71 11.34
N GLN A 96 -4.20 26.83 11.42
CA GLN A 96 -5.60 27.23 11.61
C GLN A 96 -5.83 27.86 12.99
N ALA A 97 -5.23 27.30 14.04
CA ALA A 97 -5.27 27.87 15.38
C ALA A 97 -4.61 29.26 15.42
N ALA A 98 -3.43 29.41 14.84
CA ALA A 98 -2.72 30.69 14.73
C ALA A 98 -3.54 31.73 13.94
N TYR A 99 -4.13 31.33 12.81
CA TYR A 99 -4.99 32.21 12.00
C TYR A 99 -6.23 32.69 12.77
N SER A 100 -6.81 31.82 13.61
CA SER A 100 -7.96 32.17 14.46
C SER A 100 -7.62 33.19 15.55
N LEU A 101 -6.40 33.12 16.11
CA LEU A 101 -5.92 34.10 17.09
C LEU A 101 -5.61 35.44 16.43
N MET A 102 -4.93 35.42 15.29
CA MET A 102 -4.60 36.63 14.53
C MET A 102 -5.86 37.38 14.07
N LYS A 103 -6.93 36.66 13.73
CA LYS A 103 -8.24 37.24 13.40
C LYS A 103 -8.90 37.89 14.63
N LYS A 104 -8.84 37.24 15.80
CA LYS A 104 -9.34 37.82 17.06
C LYS A 104 -8.57 39.07 17.46
N GLU A 105 -7.27 39.09 17.23
CA GLU A 105 -6.40 40.23 17.54
C GLU A 105 -6.68 41.43 16.63
N LYS A 106 -6.84 41.21 15.31
CA LYS A 106 -7.31 42.25 14.39
C LYS A 106 -8.71 42.78 14.74
N GLN A 107 -9.61 41.93 15.23
CA GLN A 107 -10.93 42.39 15.69
C GLN A 107 -10.83 43.27 16.93
N LYS A 108 -9.92 42.97 17.86
CA LYS A 108 -9.65 43.82 19.04
C LYS A 108 -9.01 45.15 18.67
N GLU A 109 -8.05 45.18 17.76
CA GLU A 109 -7.47 46.45 17.25
C GLU A 109 -8.54 47.33 16.56
N THR A 110 -9.47 46.72 15.82
CA THR A 110 -10.56 47.48 15.17
C THR A 110 -11.58 48.03 16.18
N GLU A 111 -11.77 47.35 17.32
CA GLU A 111 -12.64 47.81 18.43
C GLU A 111 -11.99 48.92 19.27
N ASP A 112 -10.67 48.87 19.52
CA ASP A 112 -9.94 49.90 20.27
C ASP A 112 -9.77 51.21 19.47
N ASP A 113 -9.56 51.12 18.15
CA ASP A 113 -9.52 52.29 17.25
C ASP A 113 -10.89 52.99 17.14
N ALA A 114 -12.00 52.23 17.25
CA ALA A 114 -13.35 52.78 17.30
C ALA A 114 -13.66 53.47 18.64
N ALA A 115 -13.16 52.94 19.76
CA ALA A 115 -13.33 53.53 21.09
C ALA A 115 -12.51 54.83 21.26
N THR A 116 -11.31 54.89 20.70
CA THR A 116 -10.43 56.07 20.79
C THR A 116 -10.98 57.27 19.98
N LYS A 117 -11.64 57.03 18.84
CA LYS A 117 -12.33 58.10 18.09
C LYS A 117 -13.55 58.69 18.82
N ASN A 118 -14.21 57.91 19.69
CA ASN A 118 -15.42 58.35 20.39
C ASN A 118 -15.10 59.24 21.60
N ASN A 119 -14.02 58.94 22.33
CA ASN A 119 -13.66 59.68 23.56
C ASN A 119 -13.06 61.07 23.30
N ASN A 120 -12.41 61.31 22.16
CA ASN A 120 -11.86 62.63 21.82
C ASN A 120 -12.91 63.61 21.26
N GLY A 121 -14.14 63.16 21.00
CA GLY A 121 -15.26 64.03 20.60
C GLY A 121 -16.03 64.67 21.76
N ALA A 122 -15.89 64.14 23.00
CA ALA A 122 -16.71 64.55 24.15
C ALA A 122 -16.03 65.57 25.09
N ALA A 123 -14.76 65.89 24.88
CA ALA A 123 -13.97 66.70 25.83
C ALA A 123 -13.89 68.20 25.50
N ASN A 124 -14.59 68.70 24.47
CA ASN A 124 -14.53 70.12 24.09
C ASN A 124 -15.90 70.82 24.08
N GLU A 125 -16.66 70.72 25.17
CA GLU A 125 -17.77 71.64 25.43
C GLU A 125 -17.68 72.14 26.86
N HIS A 126 -16.94 73.24 27.05
CA HIS A 126 -16.87 73.96 28.30
C HIS A 126 -18.04 74.97 28.37
N PRO A 127 -18.98 74.87 29.34
CA PRO A 127 -20.10 75.80 29.41
C PRO A 127 -19.63 77.13 29.99
N ARG A 128 -19.53 78.16 29.13
CA ARG A 128 -19.35 79.54 29.59
C ARG A 128 -20.66 80.05 30.17
N ASN A 129 -20.76 80.08 31.49
CA ASN A 129 -21.71 80.93 32.20
C ASN A 129 -21.31 82.41 32.04
N GLY A 130 -22.24 83.23 31.56
CA GLY A 130 -22.23 84.69 31.64
C GLY A 130 -23.68 85.17 31.55
N LEU A 131 -24.29 85.51 32.69
CA LEU A 131 -24.48 86.87 33.20
C LEU A 131 -25.44 87.75 32.36
N ILE A 132 -26.64 87.93 32.93
CA ILE A 132 -27.48 89.14 33.12
C ILE A 132 -27.43 90.30 32.09
N LEU A 133 -28.64 90.87 31.86
CA LEU A 133 -29.04 92.19 31.31
C LEU A 133 -29.34 92.12 29.80
N GLU A 134 -30.48 92.55 29.25
CA GLU A 134 -31.60 93.43 29.63
C GLU A 134 -32.96 92.81 29.22
#